data_AF-A0A1B8GH71-F1
#
_entry.id   AF-A0A1B8GH71-F1
#
_cell.length_a   1.000
_cell.length_b   1.000
_cell.length_c   1.000
_cell.angle_alpha   90.00
_cell.angle_beta   90.00
_cell.angle_gamma   90.00
#
_symmetry.space_group_name_H-M   'P 1'
#
loop_
_entity.id
_entity.type
_entity.pdbx_description
1 polymer ?
#
loop_
_entity_poly.entity_id
_entity_poly.type
_entity_poly.pdbx_seq_one_letter_code
_entity_poly.pdbx_strand_id
1 'polypeptide(L)'
;MNDVHVHSQHESKLLSMLVEIRRAIYARIIHGQTHAFLSQGRLQLSVCLQPSLGDDRHDGRERKPTAEGSPDTTWARRLRSSWGAHWECKEAAYAENLHEHSRNNIGNLLFVCKKMFLDVCDFVSEGTAINITDLDTLDVLLQTPFEPSSDLNRPWNFWDHTRPAIHKLNIALRLPLAFYEALQEDENLVLVTNHDTSVELNKCASAWARLWQATCQLPQLRSLHIWLDHDDRPSWSFVNERVALRQIIAALIARMQACSEEQTTPHMDITFNLPKLHPRYARPDTHFFEESPPQPFYIERRIRQRFHCQEWASGSMSAVYKADFPVMHEWPEMCEESDKEFHGVVGTTLQEDYMTLEEVEDFERKLWERRENVYDLITDFSGFQDEDNAYMHRLQTRRS
;
A
#
# COMPACT_ATOMS: atom_id res chain seq x y z
N MET A 1 12.97 -9.49 59.85
CA MET A 1 12.31 -8.45 59.02
C MET A 1 12.20 -9.04 57.63
N ASN A 2 11.02 -9.49 57.24
CA ASN A 2 10.78 -10.00 55.90
C ASN A 2 10.56 -8.80 55.00
N ASP A 3 11.52 -8.55 54.12
CA ASP A 3 11.41 -7.57 53.06
C ASP A 3 10.38 -8.12 52.06
N VAL A 4 9.11 -7.78 52.28
CA VAL A 4 8.04 -8.07 51.32
C VAL A 4 8.29 -7.11 50.18
N HIS A 5 8.99 -7.59 49.17
CA HIS A 5 9.21 -6.88 47.93
C HIS A 5 7.86 -6.68 47.25
N VAL A 6 7.13 -5.61 47.63
CA VAL A 6 5.88 -5.23 46.99
C VAL A 6 6.23 -4.89 45.55
N HIS A 7 5.72 -5.69 44.61
CA HIS A 7 5.87 -5.41 43.19
C HIS A 7 5.16 -4.09 42.90
N SER A 8 5.92 -3.01 42.71
CA SER A 8 5.43 -1.62 42.50
C SER A 8 4.40 -1.48 41.38
N GLN A 9 4.32 -2.45 40.46
CA GLN A 9 3.31 -2.51 39.41
C GLN A 9 1.88 -2.67 39.96
N HIS A 10 1.68 -3.30 41.12
CA HIS A 10 0.35 -3.48 41.73
C HIS A 10 -0.21 -2.21 42.37
N GLU A 11 0.64 -1.20 42.62
CA GLU A 11 0.23 0.10 43.14
C GLU A 11 -0.22 1.06 42.03
N SER A 12 0.08 0.74 40.77
CA SER A 12 -0.33 1.55 39.62
C SER A 12 -1.84 1.48 39.45
N LYS A 13 -2.51 2.64 39.63
CA LYS A 13 -3.95 2.77 39.36
C LYS A 13 -4.32 2.33 37.94
N LEU A 14 -3.47 2.64 36.96
CA LEU A 14 -3.70 2.24 35.56
C LEU A 14 -3.64 0.72 35.40
N LEU A 15 -2.63 0.05 35.96
CA LEU A 15 -2.44 -1.40 35.80
C LEU A 15 -3.42 -2.24 36.63
N SER A 16 -4.03 -1.63 37.65
CA SER A 16 -5.09 -2.21 38.48
C SER A 16 -6.50 -2.03 37.92
N MET A 17 -6.69 -1.20 36.88
CA MET A 17 -7.96 -1.09 36.15
C MET A 17 -8.26 -2.37 35.37
N LEU A 18 -9.54 -2.59 35.04
CA LEU A 18 -9.97 -3.67 34.13
C LEU A 18 -9.30 -3.55 32.75
N VAL A 19 -9.05 -4.68 32.08
CA VAL A 19 -8.32 -4.72 30.81
C VAL A 19 -9.03 -3.92 29.72
N GLU A 20 -10.36 -3.91 29.73
CA GLU A 20 -11.22 -3.17 28.80
C GLU A 20 -10.98 -1.66 28.93
N ILE A 21 -10.83 -1.14 30.16
CA ILE A 21 -10.53 0.27 30.41
C ILE A 21 -9.12 0.60 29.92
N ARG A 22 -8.14 -0.27 30.19
CA ARG A 22 -6.76 -0.07 29.71
C ARG A 22 -6.71 -0.07 28.18
N ARG A 23 -7.38 -1.01 27.52
CA ARG A 23 -7.50 -1.07 26.05
C ARG A 23 -8.20 0.16 25.49
N ALA A 24 -9.25 0.67 26.15
CA ALA A 24 -9.90 1.91 25.75
C ALA A 24 -8.96 3.14 25.85
N ILE A 25 -8.07 3.16 26.84
CA ILE A 25 -7.01 4.19 26.94
C ILE A 25 -5.98 4.01 25.82
N TYR A 26 -5.51 2.79 25.56
CA TYR A 26 -4.57 2.53 24.47
C TYR A 26 -5.13 2.92 23.11
N ALA A 27 -6.42 2.69 22.85
CA ALA A 27 -7.10 3.10 21.63
C ALA A 27 -7.14 4.63 21.40
N ARG A 28 -6.93 5.44 22.45
CA ARG A 28 -6.77 6.90 22.33
C ARG A 28 -5.38 7.32 21.85
N ILE A 29 -4.39 6.44 21.98
CA ILE A 29 -2.99 6.67 21.64
C ILE A 29 -2.64 5.97 20.32
N ILE A 30 -3.22 4.78 20.10
CA ILE A 30 -2.94 3.90 18.98
C ILE A 30 -4.19 3.82 18.10
N HIS A 31 -4.18 4.54 16.98
CA HIS A 31 -5.33 4.75 16.12
C HIS A 31 -5.55 3.60 15.13
N GLY A 32 -5.81 2.39 15.62
CA GLY A 32 -6.27 1.24 14.82
C GLY A 32 -5.28 0.69 13.77
N GLN A 33 -4.26 1.44 13.37
CA GLN A 33 -3.23 1.06 12.44
C GLN A 33 -1.87 1.58 12.89
N THR A 34 -0.82 0.79 12.66
CA THR A 34 0.56 1.12 13.01
C THR A 34 1.48 0.71 11.87
N HIS A 35 2.51 1.49 11.58
CA HIS A 35 3.51 1.12 10.58
C HIS A 35 4.66 0.36 11.24
N ALA A 36 4.99 -0.80 10.68
CA ALA A 36 6.28 -1.43 10.86
C ALA A 36 7.22 -0.91 9.78
N PHE A 37 8.44 -0.55 10.14
CA PHE A 37 9.46 -0.13 9.17
C PHE A 37 10.87 -0.46 9.63
N LEU A 38 11.77 -0.71 8.68
CA LEU A 38 13.17 -0.96 8.98
C LEU A 38 13.93 0.37 9.18
N SER A 39 14.65 0.47 10.29
CA SER A 39 15.57 1.58 10.56
C SER A 39 16.79 1.05 11.30
N GLN A 40 17.97 1.29 10.73
CA GLN A 40 19.26 0.78 11.23
C GLN A 40 19.26 -0.75 11.43
N GLY A 41 18.64 -1.48 10.48
CA GLY A 41 18.54 -2.95 10.53
C GLY A 41 17.58 -3.51 11.59
N ARG A 42 16.78 -2.66 12.23
CA ARG A 42 15.81 -3.07 13.25
C ARG A 42 14.41 -2.61 12.88
N LEU A 43 13.42 -3.46 13.15
CA LEU A 43 12.03 -3.11 12.98
C LEU A 43 11.59 -2.11 14.04
N GLN A 44 11.06 -0.98 13.59
CA GLN A 44 10.51 0.08 14.42
C GLN A 44 9.01 0.25 14.16
N LEU A 45 8.34 0.95 15.07
CA LEU A 45 6.93 1.28 14.98
C LEU A 45 6.74 2.78 14.82
N SER A 46 5.80 3.16 13.97
CA SER A 46 5.24 4.52 13.96
C SER A 46 3.72 4.49 13.88
N VAL A 47 3.09 5.56 14.30
CA VAL A 47 1.63 5.72 14.17
C VAL A 47 1.25 5.91 12.71
N CYS A 48 0.12 5.34 12.30
CA CYS A 48 -0.47 5.68 11.01
C CYS A 48 -1.22 7.01 11.15
N LEU A 49 -0.82 8.01 10.36
CA LEU A 49 -1.49 9.32 10.31
C LEU A 49 -2.73 9.31 9.39
N GLN A 50 -2.80 8.32 8.50
CA GLN A 50 -3.80 8.25 7.44
C GLN A 50 -4.45 6.84 7.40
N PRO A 51 -5.32 6.50 8.37
CA PRO A 51 -5.87 5.15 8.51
C PRO A 51 -6.94 4.79 7.46
N SER A 52 -7.32 5.73 6.59
CA SER A 52 -8.42 5.58 5.62
C SER A 52 -7.96 5.76 4.17
N LEU A 53 -6.71 5.39 3.86
CA LEU A 53 -6.18 5.47 2.50
C LEU A 53 -6.72 4.35 1.61
N GLY A 54 -7.11 4.69 0.39
CA GLY A 54 -7.67 3.77 -0.60
C GLY A 54 -8.85 4.32 -1.41
N ASP A 55 -9.34 5.53 -1.10
CA ASP A 55 -10.38 6.15 -1.93
C ASP A 55 -9.82 6.76 -3.23
N ASP A 56 -10.71 7.03 -4.17
CA ASP A 56 -10.38 7.57 -5.50
C ASP A 56 -9.90 9.04 -5.46
N ARG A 57 -9.63 9.62 -4.27
CA ARG A 57 -9.23 11.02 -4.09
C ARG A 57 -7.71 11.22 -3.98
N HIS A 58 -6.93 10.15 -3.96
CA HIS A 58 -5.48 10.17 -3.76
C HIS A 58 -4.71 9.89 -5.06
N ASP A 59 -4.66 10.86 -5.97
CA ASP A 59 -3.99 10.77 -7.27
C ASP A 59 -2.56 11.37 -7.30
N GLY A 60 -2.07 11.87 -6.16
CA GLY A 60 -0.79 12.55 -6.00
C GLY A 60 -0.91 14.07 -5.84
N ARG A 61 -2.06 14.68 -6.18
CA ARG A 61 -2.34 16.11 -5.98
C ARG A 61 -2.29 16.48 -4.49
N GLU A 62 -2.78 15.60 -3.63
CA GLU A 62 -2.82 15.78 -2.17
C GLU A 62 -1.42 15.95 -1.53
N ARG A 63 -0.37 15.55 -2.25
CA ARG A 63 1.02 15.64 -1.77
C ARG A 63 1.64 17.01 -1.99
N LYS A 64 0.98 17.87 -2.76
CA LYS A 64 1.43 19.22 -3.03
C LYS A 64 1.53 19.99 -1.70
N PRO A 65 2.63 20.71 -1.43
CA PRO A 65 2.72 21.46 -0.19
C PRO A 65 1.68 22.58 -0.17
N THR A 66 1.06 22.79 0.99
CA THR A 66 0.00 23.78 1.21
C THR A 66 0.51 25.21 1.27
N ALA A 67 1.81 25.39 1.53
CA ALA A 67 2.45 26.71 1.58
C ALA A 67 2.68 27.26 0.17
N GLU A 68 2.11 28.44 -0.11
CA GLU A 68 2.33 29.19 -1.34
C GLU A 68 3.82 29.53 -1.50
N GLY A 69 4.37 29.29 -2.70
CA GLY A 69 5.81 29.46 -2.97
C GLY A 69 6.71 28.32 -2.48
N SER A 70 6.13 27.21 -1.98
CA SER A 70 6.90 26.01 -1.65
C SER A 70 7.63 25.44 -2.88
N PRO A 71 8.84 24.88 -2.72
CA PRO A 71 9.57 24.31 -3.83
C PRO A 71 8.83 23.12 -4.44
N ASP A 72 8.74 23.09 -5.77
CA ASP A 72 8.21 21.92 -6.51
C ASP A 72 9.00 20.64 -6.18
N THR A 73 10.26 20.78 -5.77
CA THR A 73 11.10 19.68 -5.28
C THR A 73 10.53 18.97 -4.04
N THR A 74 9.79 19.68 -3.17
CA THR A 74 9.11 19.05 -2.02
C THR A 74 7.96 18.15 -2.49
N TRP A 75 7.16 18.62 -3.45
CA TRP A 75 6.09 17.83 -4.04
C TRP A 75 6.68 16.59 -4.75
N ALA A 76 7.67 16.81 -5.62
CA ALA A 76 8.36 15.76 -6.34
C ALA A 76 8.96 14.69 -5.40
N ARG A 77 9.57 15.10 -4.28
CA ARG A 77 10.07 14.18 -3.24
C ARG A 77 8.96 13.32 -2.64
N ARG A 78 7.80 13.91 -2.29
CA ARG A 78 6.65 13.17 -1.73
C ARG A 78 6.03 12.22 -2.75
N LEU A 79 6.02 12.60 -4.02
CA LEU A 79 5.59 11.73 -5.13
C LEU A 79 6.51 10.52 -5.32
N ARG A 80 7.79 10.58 -4.90
CA ARG A 80 8.74 9.45 -4.88
C ARG A 80 8.69 8.62 -3.60
N SER A 81 7.79 8.92 -2.67
CA SER A 81 7.72 8.15 -1.42
C SER A 81 7.47 6.68 -1.71
N SER A 82 8.37 5.82 -1.22
CA SER A 82 8.20 4.37 -1.23
C SER A 82 7.02 3.90 -0.38
N TRP A 83 6.51 4.74 0.53
CA TRP A 83 5.33 4.44 1.34
C TRP A 83 4.01 4.75 0.61
N GLY A 84 4.07 5.13 -0.68
CA GLY A 84 2.90 5.39 -1.49
C GLY A 84 2.02 6.48 -0.89
N ALA A 85 0.74 6.19 -0.70
CA ALA A 85 -0.18 7.13 -0.08
C ALA A 85 0.13 7.42 1.40
N HIS A 86 0.85 6.54 2.12
CA HIS A 86 1.31 6.78 3.49
C HIS A 86 2.57 7.66 3.54
N TRP A 87 2.76 8.57 2.58
CA TRP A 87 3.96 9.41 2.50
C TRP A 87 4.13 10.32 3.72
N GLU A 88 3.05 10.80 4.32
CA GLU A 88 3.09 11.60 5.56
C GLU A 88 3.62 10.77 6.73
N CYS A 89 3.22 9.50 6.81
CA CYS A 89 3.70 8.58 7.83
C CYS A 89 5.22 8.37 7.69
N LYS A 90 5.73 8.31 6.45
CA LYS A 90 7.17 8.26 6.17
C LYS A 90 7.88 9.52 6.65
N GLU A 91 7.37 10.70 6.29
CA GLU A 91 7.96 11.97 6.73
C GLU A 91 7.98 12.06 8.27
N ALA A 92 6.90 11.66 8.94
CA ALA A 92 6.82 11.65 10.41
C ALA A 92 7.76 10.63 11.06
N ALA A 93 7.93 9.44 10.46
CA ALA A 93 8.81 8.40 10.98
C ALA A 93 10.30 8.77 10.91
N TYR A 94 10.70 9.54 9.89
CA TYR A 94 12.10 9.95 9.67
C TYR A 94 12.39 11.42 10.05
N ALA A 95 11.42 12.16 10.60
CA ALA A 95 11.64 13.54 11.01
C ALA A 95 12.69 13.64 12.13
N GLU A 96 13.77 14.39 11.88
CA GLU A 96 14.87 14.61 12.84
C GLU A 96 14.40 15.32 14.13
N ASN A 97 13.29 16.04 14.08
CA ASN A 97 12.68 16.73 15.22
C ASN A 97 11.65 15.85 15.92
N LEU A 98 12.14 14.83 16.62
CA LEU A 98 11.36 13.94 17.49
C LEU A 98 10.55 14.68 18.58
N HIS A 99 10.79 15.96 18.86
CA HIS A 99 10.18 16.67 19.99
C HIS A 99 8.69 16.99 19.86
N GLU A 100 8.15 17.25 18.66
CA GLU A 100 6.72 17.55 18.50
C GLU A 100 5.86 16.29 18.26
N HIS A 101 6.41 15.29 17.56
CA HIS A 101 5.75 14.00 17.31
C HIS A 101 6.00 12.97 18.45
N SER A 102 6.87 13.31 19.41
CA SER A 102 7.16 12.55 20.65
C SER A 102 5.93 12.27 21.50
N ARG A 103 4.85 13.05 21.35
CA ARG A 103 3.66 12.94 22.20
C ARG A 103 2.82 11.69 21.96
N ASN A 104 2.95 11.04 20.79
CA ASN A 104 2.13 9.88 20.41
C ASN A 104 2.95 8.60 20.19
N ASN A 105 4.19 8.54 20.69
CA ASN A 105 5.05 7.40 20.42
C ASN A 105 4.61 6.19 21.27
N ILE A 106 4.12 5.14 20.61
CA ILE A 106 3.86 3.80 21.18
C ILE A 106 5.03 3.33 22.04
N GLY A 107 6.26 3.69 21.64
CA GLY A 107 7.48 3.41 22.39
C GLY A 107 7.41 3.85 23.85
N ASN A 108 6.77 4.98 24.18
CA ASN A 108 6.63 5.43 25.56
C ASN A 108 5.88 4.41 26.43
N LEU A 109 4.86 3.73 25.87
CA LEU A 109 4.10 2.70 26.57
C LEU A 109 4.92 1.40 26.72
N LEU A 110 5.73 1.07 25.72
CA LEU A 110 6.57 -0.12 25.71
C LEU A 110 7.70 -0.08 26.76
N PHE A 111 8.13 1.10 27.19
CA PHE A 111 9.24 1.27 28.16
C PHE A 111 8.79 1.51 29.61
N VAL A 112 7.48 1.52 29.92
CA VAL A 112 7.00 1.79 31.30
C VAL A 112 7.30 0.64 32.26
N CYS A 113 6.75 -0.54 31.98
CA CYS A 113 6.98 -1.74 32.79
C CYS A 113 6.59 -2.99 31.99
N LYS A 114 7.03 -4.17 32.47
CA LYS A 114 6.76 -5.46 31.80
C LYS A 114 5.26 -5.72 31.57
N LYS A 115 4.40 -5.42 32.55
CA LYS A 115 2.95 -5.64 32.42
C LYS A 115 2.36 -4.75 31.33
N MET A 116 2.73 -3.47 31.30
CA MET A 116 2.27 -2.54 30.28
C MET A 116 2.80 -2.89 28.89
N PHE A 117 4.06 -3.33 28.81
CA PHE A 117 4.66 -3.84 27.58
C PHE A 117 3.82 -4.99 26.99
N LEU A 118 3.54 -6.04 27.77
CA LEU A 118 2.75 -7.18 27.31
C LEU A 118 1.32 -6.77 26.94
N ASP A 119 0.66 -5.97 27.79
CA ASP A 119 -0.69 -5.47 27.53
C ASP A 119 -0.77 -4.69 26.19
N VAL A 120 0.26 -3.91 25.87
CA VAL A 120 0.35 -3.14 24.63
C VAL A 120 0.68 -4.04 23.44
N CYS A 121 1.58 -5.01 23.60
CA CYS A 121 1.87 -6.01 22.57
C CYS A 121 0.59 -6.74 22.15
N ASP A 122 -0.19 -7.23 23.12
CA ASP A 122 -1.47 -7.92 22.88
C ASP A 122 -2.48 -6.98 22.22
N PHE A 123 -2.60 -5.74 22.70
CA PHE A 123 -3.50 -4.75 22.11
C PHE A 123 -3.15 -4.44 20.65
N VAL A 124 -1.87 -4.27 20.34
CA VAL A 124 -1.39 -3.96 18.98
C VAL A 124 -1.58 -5.16 18.07
N SER A 125 -1.16 -6.35 18.48
CA SER A 125 -1.28 -7.57 17.65
C SER A 125 -2.73 -7.93 17.36
N GLU A 126 -3.62 -7.78 18.36
CA GLU A 126 -5.01 -8.20 18.22
C GLU A 126 -5.91 -7.14 17.57
N GLY A 127 -5.69 -5.88 17.93
CA GLY A 127 -6.64 -4.79 17.71
C GLY A 127 -6.25 -3.83 16.58
N THR A 128 -5.00 -3.89 16.10
CA THR A 128 -4.50 -2.95 15.09
C THR A 128 -4.04 -3.66 13.82
N ALA A 129 -4.16 -2.96 12.68
CA ALA A 129 -3.52 -3.40 11.45
C ALA A 129 -2.04 -2.98 11.45
N ILE A 130 -1.17 -3.93 11.14
CA ILE A 130 0.25 -3.66 10.91
C ILE A 130 0.43 -3.30 9.43
N ASN A 131 0.80 -2.05 9.15
CA ASN A 131 1.10 -1.55 7.82
C ASN A 131 2.58 -1.76 7.51
N ILE A 132 2.87 -2.39 6.37
CA ILE A 132 4.23 -2.60 5.85
C ILE A 132 4.28 -2.03 4.44
N THR A 133 5.36 -1.34 4.11
CA THR A 133 5.44 -0.55 2.87
C THR A 133 6.61 -0.92 1.97
N ASP A 134 7.43 -1.90 2.37
CA ASP A 134 8.57 -2.36 1.60
C ASP A 134 8.86 -3.85 1.90
N LEU A 135 9.54 -4.50 0.95
CA LEU A 135 9.81 -5.93 1.02
C LEU A 135 10.84 -6.30 2.07
N ASP A 136 11.81 -5.43 2.35
CA ASP A 136 12.87 -5.70 3.33
C ASP A 136 12.28 -5.74 4.75
N THR A 137 11.41 -4.79 5.07
CA THR A 137 10.64 -4.76 6.33
C THR A 137 9.76 -6.00 6.46
N LEU A 138 9.05 -6.38 5.38
CA LEU A 138 8.23 -7.60 5.39
C LEU A 138 9.09 -8.83 5.64
N ASP A 139 10.25 -8.94 4.99
CA ASP A 139 11.16 -10.05 5.14
C ASP A 139 11.67 -10.17 6.58
N VAL A 140 12.17 -9.07 7.15
CA VAL A 140 12.67 -9.06 8.53
C VAL A 140 11.56 -9.39 9.53
N LEU A 141 10.31 -8.95 9.28
CA LEU A 141 9.18 -9.31 10.14
C LEU A 141 8.86 -10.80 10.08
N LEU A 142 8.91 -11.40 8.89
CA LEU A 142 8.53 -12.78 8.65
C LEU A 142 9.63 -13.78 8.97
N GLN A 143 10.90 -13.35 8.95
CA GLN A 143 12.02 -14.18 9.40
C GLN A 143 11.72 -14.73 10.80
N THR A 144 11.82 -16.05 10.93
CA THR A 144 11.82 -16.73 12.23
C THR A 144 12.93 -16.13 13.06
N PRO A 145 12.71 -15.82 14.37
CA PRO A 145 13.77 -15.25 15.18
C PRO A 145 15.03 -16.09 15.01
N PHE A 146 16.07 -15.48 14.44
CA PHE A 146 17.42 -16.00 14.57
C PHE A 146 17.65 -16.25 16.06
N GLU A 147 18.34 -17.33 16.38
CA GLU A 147 18.80 -17.63 17.74
C GLU A 147 19.14 -16.33 18.46
N PRO A 148 18.60 -16.10 19.67
CA PRO A 148 18.65 -14.80 20.33
C PRO A 148 20.09 -14.29 20.28
N SER A 149 20.32 -13.27 19.45
CA SER A 149 21.65 -12.71 19.26
C SER A 149 22.17 -12.39 20.65
N SER A 150 23.38 -12.83 20.98
CA SER A 150 23.97 -12.71 22.31
C SER A 150 24.21 -11.27 22.78
N ASP A 151 23.69 -10.26 22.07
CA ASP A 151 23.49 -8.88 22.52
C ASP A 151 22.36 -8.80 23.57
N LEU A 152 22.69 -9.37 24.73
CA LEU A 152 21.90 -9.65 25.94
C LEU A 152 21.31 -8.45 26.70
N ASN A 153 21.14 -7.27 26.10
CA ASN A 153 20.72 -6.08 26.86
C ASN A 153 19.25 -5.68 26.73
N ARG A 154 18.41 -6.42 26.00
CA ARG A 154 16.94 -6.22 26.02
C ARG A 154 16.18 -7.55 26.01
N PRO A 155 15.74 -8.05 27.18
CA PRO A 155 14.99 -9.32 27.27
C PRO A 155 13.57 -9.28 26.68
N TRP A 156 13.15 -8.14 26.10
CA TRP A 156 11.79 -7.92 25.58
C TRP A 156 11.88 -7.37 24.16
N ASN A 157 11.78 -8.25 23.17
CA ASN A 157 11.60 -7.86 21.77
C ASN A 157 10.10 -7.79 21.47
N PHE A 158 9.64 -6.61 21.06
CA PHE A 158 8.25 -6.37 20.68
C PHE A 158 7.77 -7.36 19.62
N TRP A 159 8.58 -7.57 18.58
CA TRP A 159 8.20 -8.40 17.44
C TRP A 159 8.10 -9.88 17.76
N ASP A 160 8.91 -10.38 18.69
CA ASP A 160 8.81 -11.77 19.14
C ASP A 160 7.46 -12.06 19.82
N HIS A 161 6.86 -11.05 20.46
CA HIS A 161 5.55 -11.16 21.11
C HIS A 161 4.40 -10.88 20.14
N THR A 162 4.51 -9.83 19.34
CA THR A 162 3.42 -9.36 18.47
C THR A 162 3.26 -10.23 17.23
N ARG A 163 4.36 -10.66 16.58
CA ARG A 163 4.34 -11.43 15.31
C ARG A 163 3.41 -12.66 15.33
N PRO A 164 3.49 -13.58 16.30
CA PRO A 164 2.60 -14.75 16.30
C PRO A 164 1.12 -14.39 16.51
N ALA A 165 0.82 -13.20 17.03
CA ALA A 165 -0.54 -12.76 17.35
C ALA A 165 -1.11 -11.74 16.35
N ILE A 166 -0.42 -11.44 15.24
CA ILE A 166 -0.90 -10.48 14.23
C ILE A 166 -2.23 -10.98 13.64
N HIS A 167 -3.32 -10.24 13.90
CA HIS A 167 -4.62 -10.50 13.29
C HIS A 167 -4.81 -9.83 11.93
N LYS A 168 -4.23 -8.65 11.73
CA LYS A 168 -4.47 -7.79 10.56
C LYS A 168 -3.15 -7.29 9.99
N LEU A 169 -2.91 -7.56 8.72
CA LEU A 169 -1.71 -7.16 8.01
C LEU A 169 -2.08 -6.40 6.74
N ASN A 170 -1.54 -5.20 6.60
CA ASN A 170 -1.69 -4.37 5.41
C ASN A 170 -0.31 -4.23 4.75
N ILE A 171 -0.21 -4.63 3.49
CA ILE A 171 1.04 -4.59 2.73
C ILE A 171 0.83 -3.67 1.55
N ALA A 172 1.50 -2.51 1.53
CA ALA A 172 1.38 -1.53 0.46
C ALA A 172 2.72 -1.37 -0.27
N LEU A 173 2.84 -1.99 -1.44
CA LEU A 173 4.09 -2.09 -2.19
C LEU A 173 3.99 -1.27 -3.47
N ARG A 174 4.88 -0.29 -3.59
CA ARG A 174 5.14 0.41 -4.85
C ARG A 174 6.50 0.00 -5.38
N LEU A 175 6.52 -0.95 -6.31
CA LEU A 175 7.75 -1.59 -6.80
C LEU A 175 8.17 -1.02 -8.17
N PRO A 176 9.42 -1.18 -8.60
CA PRO A 176 9.82 -0.81 -9.95
C PRO A 176 9.00 -1.54 -11.01
N LEU A 177 8.61 -0.88 -12.12
CA LEU A 177 7.91 -1.58 -13.23
C LEU A 177 8.70 -2.79 -13.74
N ALA A 178 10.02 -2.65 -13.81
CA ALA A 178 10.95 -3.72 -14.18
C ALA A 178 10.86 -4.96 -13.27
N PHE A 179 10.42 -4.82 -12.02
CA PHE A 179 10.17 -5.96 -11.12
C PHE A 179 9.02 -6.83 -11.66
N TYR A 180 7.93 -6.21 -12.13
CA TYR A 180 6.79 -6.94 -12.70
C TYR A 180 7.12 -7.54 -14.07
N GLU A 181 7.89 -6.83 -14.90
CA GLU A 181 8.39 -7.37 -16.17
C GLU A 181 9.25 -8.62 -15.94
N ALA A 182 10.14 -8.59 -14.94
CA ALA A 182 10.99 -9.72 -14.57
C ALA A 182 10.19 -10.96 -14.16
N LEU A 183 9.10 -10.79 -13.39
CA LEU A 183 8.22 -11.90 -12.99
C LEU A 183 7.58 -12.58 -14.21
N GLN A 184 7.25 -11.80 -15.24
CA GLN A 184 6.70 -12.32 -16.49
C GLN A 184 7.75 -13.03 -17.34
N GLU A 185 8.96 -12.50 -17.42
CA GLU A 185 10.06 -13.14 -18.14
C GLU A 185 10.44 -14.50 -17.52
N ASP A 186 10.49 -14.60 -16.19
CA ASP A 186 10.75 -15.87 -15.49
C ASP A 186 9.71 -16.95 -15.84
N GLU A 187 8.42 -16.61 -15.93
CA GLU A 187 7.41 -17.57 -16.39
C GLU A 187 7.65 -18.07 -17.81
N ASN A 188 8.11 -17.19 -18.72
CA ASN A 188 8.44 -17.56 -20.09
C ASN A 188 9.75 -18.36 -20.17
N LEU A 189 10.72 -18.11 -19.28
CA LEU A 189 12.02 -18.78 -19.22
C LEU A 189 12.00 -20.12 -18.49
N VAL A 190 11.06 -20.34 -17.55
CA VAL A 190 10.81 -21.68 -16.98
C VAL A 190 10.41 -22.70 -18.06
N LEU A 191 10.02 -22.25 -19.25
CA LEU A 191 9.80 -23.08 -20.44
C LEU A 191 11.04 -23.26 -21.34
N VAL A 192 12.10 -22.47 -21.19
CA VAL A 192 13.31 -22.52 -22.03
C VAL A 192 14.55 -22.28 -21.17
N THR A 193 15.17 -23.36 -20.73
CA THR A 193 16.45 -23.36 -19.98
C THR A 193 17.52 -22.59 -20.74
N ASN A 194 18.04 -21.49 -20.18
CA ASN A 194 19.42 -21.02 -20.39
C ASN A 194 19.89 -20.05 -19.28
N HIS A 195 21.11 -20.27 -18.81
CA HIS A 195 21.78 -19.59 -17.70
C HIS A 195 22.59 -18.39 -18.21
N ASP A 196 22.40 -17.21 -17.59
CA ASP A 196 23.49 -16.34 -17.10
C ASP A 196 23.01 -14.92 -16.72
N THR A 197 21.87 -14.44 -17.23
CA THR A 197 21.22 -13.20 -16.76
C THR A 197 20.24 -13.43 -15.60
N SER A 198 20.05 -14.69 -15.19
CA SER A 198 18.92 -15.14 -14.35
C SER A 198 19.18 -15.08 -12.85
N VAL A 199 20.39 -14.79 -12.37
CA VAL A 199 20.71 -15.00 -10.94
C VAL A 199 20.09 -13.94 -10.02
N GLU A 200 20.04 -12.66 -10.39
CA GLU A 200 19.41 -11.62 -9.56
C GLU A 200 17.88 -11.61 -9.68
N LEU A 201 17.35 -11.85 -10.88
CA LEU A 201 15.91 -11.93 -11.13
C LEU A 201 15.28 -13.17 -10.46
N ASN A 202 15.97 -14.32 -10.49
CA ASN A 202 15.53 -15.53 -9.77
C ASN A 202 15.57 -15.34 -8.24
N LYS A 203 16.49 -14.51 -7.72
CA LYS A 203 16.51 -14.14 -6.29
C LYS A 203 15.27 -13.30 -5.93
N CYS A 204 14.86 -12.37 -6.79
CA CYS A 204 13.64 -11.59 -6.59
C CYS A 204 12.38 -12.45 -6.63
N ALA A 205 12.23 -13.33 -7.64
CA ALA A 205 11.07 -14.22 -7.76
C ALA A 205 10.97 -15.23 -6.60
N SER A 206 12.10 -15.81 -6.18
CA SER A 206 12.15 -16.72 -5.03
C SER A 206 11.91 -16.01 -3.69
N ALA A 207 12.45 -14.79 -3.50
CA ALA A 207 12.13 -13.97 -2.34
C ALA A 207 10.66 -13.60 -2.30
N TRP A 208 10.07 -13.20 -3.44
CA TRP A 208 8.64 -12.92 -3.58
C TRP A 208 7.78 -14.11 -3.15
N ALA A 209 8.05 -15.31 -3.71
CA ALA A 209 7.32 -16.52 -3.35
C ALA A 209 7.44 -16.87 -1.85
N ARG A 210 8.65 -16.78 -1.30
CA ARG A 210 8.93 -17.08 0.11
C ARG A 210 8.20 -16.13 1.07
N LEU A 211 8.15 -14.82 0.74
CA LEU A 211 7.47 -13.82 1.56
C LEU A 211 5.97 -14.11 1.67
N TRP A 212 5.33 -14.48 0.57
CA TRP A 212 3.90 -14.79 0.58
C TRP A 212 3.59 -16.09 1.30
N GLN A 213 4.43 -17.11 1.14
CA GLN A 213 4.31 -18.34 1.93
C GLN A 213 4.42 -18.04 3.43
N ALA A 214 5.41 -17.26 3.85
CA ALA A 214 5.60 -16.92 5.26
C ALA A 214 4.47 -16.02 5.81
N THR A 215 3.97 -15.08 5.00
CA THR A 215 2.81 -14.24 5.37
C THR A 215 1.58 -15.11 5.64
N CYS A 216 1.28 -16.04 4.73
CA CYS A 216 0.18 -16.98 4.85
C CYS A 216 0.39 -18.04 5.95
N GLN A 217 1.55 -18.08 6.61
CA GLN A 217 1.82 -18.95 7.76
C GLN A 217 1.66 -18.23 9.12
N LEU A 218 1.33 -16.93 9.12
CA LEU A 218 1.02 -16.24 10.37
C LEU A 218 -0.22 -16.88 11.02
N PRO A 219 -0.10 -17.42 12.25
CA PRO A 219 -1.08 -18.37 12.78
C PRO A 219 -2.40 -17.70 13.16
N GLN A 220 -2.36 -16.43 13.57
CA GLN A 220 -3.53 -15.67 13.96
C GLN A 220 -4.03 -14.73 12.85
N LEU A 221 -3.42 -14.72 11.66
CA LEU A 221 -3.82 -13.78 10.61
C LEU A 221 -5.25 -14.01 10.13
N ARG A 222 -6.09 -12.98 10.21
CA ARG A 222 -7.52 -12.99 9.84
C ARG A 222 -7.88 -11.99 8.76
N SER A 223 -7.05 -10.97 8.54
CA SER A 223 -7.25 -9.97 7.49
C SER A 223 -5.92 -9.65 6.84
N LEU A 224 -5.87 -9.77 5.52
CA LEU A 224 -4.72 -9.45 4.69
C LEU A 224 -5.15 -8.52 3.58
N HIS A 225 -4.70 -7.27 3.68
CA HIS A 225 -4.96 -6.26 2.70
C HIS A 225 -3.67 -5.96 1.93
N ILE A 226 -3.66 -6.21 0.62
CA ILE A 226 -2.49 -6.06 -0.23
C ILE A 226 -2.74 -4.98 -1.26
N TRP A 227 -1.98 -3.91 -1.19
CA TRP A 227 -1.96 -2.84 -2.16
C TRP A 227 -0.70 -2.98 -3.03
N LEU A 228 -0.88 -3.15 -4.34
CA LEU A 228 0.21 -3.18 -5.32
C LEU A 228 0.13 -1.99 -6.28
N ASP A 229 1.27 -1.43 -6.63
CA ASP A 229 1.45 -0.45 -7.70
C ASP A 229 2.90 -0.49 -8.19
N HIS A 230 3.18 0.19 -9.31
CA HIS A 230 4.54 0.46 -9.74
C HIS A 230 4.89 1.95 -9.74
N ASP A 231 6.19 2.24 -9.68
CA ASP A 231 6.72 3.62 -9.57
C ASP A 231 6.78 4.40 -10.89
N ASP A 232 6.80 3.70 -12.03
CA ASP A 232 6.88 4.30 -13.36
C ASP A 232 5.55 4.94 -13.83
N ARG A 233 5.57 5.69 -14.94
CA ARG A 233 4.42 6.39 -15.53
C ARG A 233 3.45 5.53 -16.36
N PRO A 234 3.88 4.50 -17.11
CA PRO A 234 2.95 3.71 -17.93
C PRO A 234 1.78 3.16 -17.13
N SER A 235 0.63 2.95 -17.76
CA SER A 235 -0.57 2.42 -17.09
C SER A 235 -0.31 1.05 -16.45
N TRP A 236 -0.98 0.79 -15.32
CA TRP A 236 -0.95 -0.51 -14.65
C TRP A 236 -1.42 -1.66 -15.56
N SER A 237 -2.21 -1.37 -16.60
CA SER A 237 -2.64 -2.37 -17.58
C SER A 237 -1.52 -3.01 -18.41
N PHE A 238 -0.27 -2.58 -18.23
CA PHE A 238 0.91 -3.27 -18.76
C PHE A 238 1.46 -4.35 -17.83
N VAL A 239 1.01 -4.42 -16.58
CA VAL A 239 1.38 -5.46 -15.62
C VAL A 239 0.49 -6.68 -15.82
N ASN A 240 1.11 -7.85 -16.02
CA ASN A 240 0.38 -9.11 -16.01
C ASN A 240 0.00 -9.50 -14.57
N GLU A 241 -1.17 -9.07 -14.12
CA GLU A 241 -1.69 -9.31 -12.76
C GLU A 241 -1.76 -10.80 -12.42
N ARG A 242 -2.16 -11.64 -13.39
CA ARG A 242 -2.25 -13.09 -13.16
C ARG A 242 -0.90 -13.69 -12.79
N VAL A 243 0.18 -13.20 -13.39
CA VAL A 243 1.55 -13.62 -13.06
C VAL A 243 2.01 -13.01 -11.73
N ALA A 244 1.80 -11.70 -11.55
CA ALA A 244 2.21 -10.99 -10.34
C ALA A 244 1.59 -11.60 -9.07
N LEU A 245 0.31 -11.97 -9.14
CA LEU A 245 -0.46 -12.53 -8.02
C LEU A 245 -0.35 -14.05 -7.90
N ARG A 246 0.21 -14.75 -8.90
CA ARG A 246 0.25 -16.23 -8.95
C ARG A 246 0.79 -16.86 -7.67
N GLN A 247 1.93 -16.37 -7.17
CA GLN A 247 2.57 -16.91 -5.96
C GLN A 247 1.76 -16.62 -4.70
N ILE A 248 1.10 -15.45 -4.65
CA ILE A 248 0.23 -15.07 -3.53
C ILE A 248 -0.98 -15.99 -3.48
N ILE A 249 -1.64 -16.17 -4.62
CA ILE A 249 -2.81 -17.06 -4.77
C ILE A 249 -2.44 -18.50 -4.41
N ALA A 250 -1.30 -19.00 -4.89
CA ALA A 250 -0.82 -20.34 -4.55
C ALA A 250 -0.62 -20.51 -3.03
N ALA A 251 0.01 -19.54 -2.36
CA ALA A 251 0.22 -19.57 -0.91
C ALA A 251 -1.11 -19.52 -0.13
N LEU A 252 -2.07 -18.71 -0.60
CA LEU A 252 -3.41 -18.62 0.00
C LEU A 252 -4.19 -19.93 -0.13
N ILE A 253 -4.19 -20.53 -1.32
CA ILE A 253 -4.83 -21.83 -1.56
C ILE A 253 -4.22 -22.90 -0.65
N ALA A 254 -2.88 -22.95 -0.54
CA ALA A 254 -2.19 -23.90 0.33
C ALA A 254 -2.59 -23.73 1.81
N ARG A 255 -2.70 -22.48 2.29
CA ARG A 255 -3.19 -22.18 3.64
C ARG A 255 -4.63 -22.68 3.83
N MET A 256 -5.53 -22.35 2.90
CA MET A 256 -6.94 -22.74 2.97
C MET A 256 -7.11 -24.27 2.98
N GLN A 257 -6.32 -24.99 2.19
CA GLN A 257 -6.33 -26.45 2.16
C GLN A 257 -5.89 -27.04 3.50
N ALA A 258 -4.75 -26.60 4.05
CA ALA A 258 -4.27 -27.02 5.37
C ALA A 258 -5.29 -26.71 6.48
N CYS A 259 -5.95 -25.57 6.39
CA CYS A 259 -6.97 -25.12 7.33
C CYS A 259 -8.28 -25.91 7.24
N SER A 260 -8.63 -26.47 6.08
CA SER A 260 -9.87 -27.26 5.90
C SER A 260 -9.84 -28.61 6.62
N GLU A 261 -8.64 -29.15 6.86
CA GLU A 261 -8.43 -30.37 7.63
C GLU A 261 -8.59 -30.13 9.14
N GLU A 262 -8.31 -28.90 9.59
CA GLU A 262 -8.45 -28.43 10.96
C GLU A 262 -9.76 -27.63 11.11
N GLN A 263 -10.86 -28.29 11.48
CA GLN A 263 -12.26 -27.77 11.55
C GLN A 263 -12.54 -26.48 12.38
N THR A 264 -11.53 -25.71 12.77
CA THR A 264 -11.64 -24.56 13.69
C THR A 264 -10.95 -23.29 13.21
N THR A 265 -10.43 -23.25 11.99
CA THR A 265 -9.72 -22.07 11.49
C THR A 265 -10.69 -20.95 11.08
N PRO A 266 -10.54 -19.72 11.61
CA PRO A 266 -11.40 -18.61 11.26
C PRO A 266 -11.17 -18.19 9.80
N HIS A 267 -12.25 -17.79 9.14
CA HIS A 267 -12.19 -17.23 7.79
C HIS A 267 -11.21 -16.05 7.74
N MET A 268 -10.38 -16.02 6.69
CA MET A 268 -9.41 -14.97 6.44
C MET A 268 -9.94 -14.06 5.34
N ASP A 269 -10.11 -12.80 5.68
CA ASP A 269 -10.50 -11.74 4.75
C ASP A 269 -9.28 -11.27 3.94
N ILE A 270 -9.41 -11.26 2.61
CA ILE A 270 -8.30 -10.99 1.69
C ILE A 270 -8.77 -10.02 0.62
N THR A 271 -8.11 -8.87 0.56
CA THR A 271 -8.40 -7.82 -0.41
C THR A 271 -7.13 -7.41 -1.13
N PHE A 272 -7.20 -7.35 -2.47
CA PHE A 272 -6.17 -6.75 -3.31
C PHE A 272 -6.65 -5.38 -3.76
N ASN A 273 -5.90 -4.33 -3.42
CA ASN A 273 -6.11 -2.99 -3.92
C ASN A 273 -5.18 -2.74 -5.11
N LEU A 274 -5.76 -2.75 -6.31
CA LEU A 274 -5.04 -2.64 -7.58
C LEU A 274 -5.49 -1.39 -8.34
N PRO A 275 -4.63 -0.77 -9.16
CA PRO A 275 -5.05 0.30 -10.04
C PRO A 275 -6.17 -0.10 -11.01
N LYS A 276 -6.99 0.87 -11.40
CA LYS A 276 -7.97 0.74 -12.48
C LYS A 276 -7.29 0.36 -13.80
N LEU A 277 -8.03 -0.39 -14.62
CA LEU A 277 -7.53 -0.97 -15.86
C LEU A 277 -7.96 -0.14 -17.07
N HIS A 278 -6.99 0.28 -17.87
CA HIS A 278 -7.22 0.96 -19.12
C HIS A 278 -7.85 0.00 -20.15
N PRO A 279 -9.08 0.26 -20.66
CA PRO A 279 -9.84 -0.66 -21.51
C PRO A 279 -9.11 -1.08 -22.79
N ARG A 280 -8.30 -0.18 -23.36
CA ARG A 280 -7.49 -0.45 -24.56
C ARG A 280 -6.38 -1.49 -24.36
N TYR A 281 -5.81 -1.60 -23.16
CA TYR A 281 -4.61 -2.41 -22.91
C TYR A 281 -4.89 -3.65 -22.09
N ALA A 282 -5.87 -3.58 -21.18
CA ALA A 282 -6.25 -4.69 -20.32
C ALA A 282 -6.84 -5.86 -21.12
N ARG A 283 -6.51 -7.09 -20.72
CA ARG A 283 -6.97 -8.31 -21.40
C ARG A 283 -7.29 -9.44 -20.42
N PRO A 284 -8.33 -10.26 -20.68
CA PRO A 284 -8.75 -11.33 -19.76
C PRO A 284 -7.68 -12.38 -19.43
N ASP A 285 -6.74 -12.61 -20.35
CA ASP A 285 -5.63 -13.57 -20.21
C ASP A 285 -4.50 -13.09 -19.30
N THR A 286 -4.45 -11.79 -18.99
CA THR A 286 -3.38 -11.15 -18.20
C THR A 286 -3.89 -10.45 -16.95
N HIS A 287 -5.17 -10.07 -16.93
CA HIS A 287 -5.77 -9.28 -15.86
C HIS A 287 -7.01 -9.96 -15.27
N PHE A 288 -7.39 -9.53 -14.07
CA PHE A 288 -8.64 -9.93 -13.42
C PHE A 288 -9.74 -8.90 -13.66
N PHE A 289 -10.86 -9.38 -14.22
CA PHE A 289 -12.09 -8.61 -14.41
C PHE A 289 -13.18 -9.08 -13.45
N GLU A 290 -14.24 -8.30 -13.27
CA GLU A 290 -15.37 -8.63 -12.39
C GLU A 290 -16.06 -9.95 -12.82
N GLU A 291 -16.08 -10.25 -14.12
CA GLU A 291 -16.64 -11.49 -14.68
C GLU A 291 -15.70 -12.70 -14.51
N SER A 292 -14.56 -12.54 -13.83
CA SER A 292 -13.65 -13.65 -13.55
C SER A 292 -14.33 -14.68 -12.63
N PRO A 293 -13.92 -15.97 -12.69
CA PRO A 293 -14.42 -16.97 -11.76
C PRO A 293 -14.24 -16.53 -10.30
N PRO A 294 -15.17 -16.91 -9.40
CA PRO A 294 -15.10 -16.50 -8.00
C PRO A 294 -13.76 -16.89 -7.39
N GLN A 295 -13.12 -15.91 -6.75
CA GLN A 295 -11.81 -16.06 -6.12
C GLN A 295 -11.96 -16.09 -4.61
N PRO A 296 -10.97 -16.66 -3.87
CA PRO A 296 -10.95 -16.61 -2.41
C PRO A 296 -10.55 -15.22 -1.86
N PHE A 297 -10.61 -14.18 -2.69
CA PHE A 297 -10.19 -12.83 -2.38
C PHE A 297 -11.03 -11.82 -3.18
N TYR A 298 -11.05 -10.59 -2.70
CA TYR A 298 -11.65 -9.45 -3.40
C TYR A 298 -10.57 -8.63 -4.12
N ILE A 299 -10.92 -8.03 -5.25
CA ILE A 299 -10.11 -7.00 -5.89
C ILE A 299 -10.88 -5.70 -5.85
N GLU A 300 -10.31 -4.70 -5.19
CA GLU A 300 -10.78 -3.32 -5.21
C GLU A 300 -9.92 -2.54 -6.21
N ARG A 301 -10.59 -1.80 -7.09
CA ARG A 301 -9.95 -1.01 -8.14
C ARG A 301 -9.95 0.46 -7.74
N ARG A 302 -8.80 1.11 -7.83
CA ARG A 302 -8.64 2.52 -7.43
C ARG A 302 -7.96 3.37 -8.50
N ILE A 303 -8.16 4.67 -8.42
CA ILE A 303 -7.38 5.63 -9.20
C ILE A 303 -5.89 5.52 -8.85
N ARG A 304 -5.06 5.52 -9.90
CA ARG A 304 -3.61 5.51 -9.81
C ARG A 304 -3.06 6.92 -9.65
N GLN A 305 -1.87 7.03 -9.05
CA GLN A 305 -1.14 8.28 -9.00
C GLN A 305 -0.89 8.82 -10.42
N ARG A 306 -1.27 10.07 -10.68
CA ARG A 306 -1.16 10.78 -11.97
C ARG A 306 -0.05 11.83 -11.97
N PHE A 307 0.37 12.27 -10.80
CA PHE A 307 1.51 13.17 -10.65
C PHE A 307 2.76 12.34 -10.35
N HIS A 308 3.82 12.49 -11.14
CA HIS A 308 5.06 11.74 -10.99
C HIS A 308 6.23 12.68 -10.79
N CYS A 309 7.27 12.22 -10.10
CA CYS A 309 8.51 12.98 -10.05
C CYS A 309 9.31 12.70 -11.33
N GLN A 310 9.72 13.76 -12.01
CA GLN A 310 10.72 13.72 -13.06
C GLN A 310 12.02 14.32 -12.56
N GLU A 311 13.11 13.58 -12.68
CA GLU A 311 14.46 14.06 -12.43
C GLU A 311 15.10 14.46 -13.77
N TRP A 312 15.51 15.72 -13.88
CA TRP A 312 16.13 16.28 -15.07
C TRP A 312 17.65 16.03 -15.05
N ALA A 313 18.30 16.15 -16.20
CA ALA A 313 19.75 15.96 -16.32
C ALA A 313 20.58 16.91 -15.41
N SER A 314 20.01 18.04 -15.02
CA SER A 314 20.56 18.99 -14.05
C SER A 314 20.51 18.51 -12.59
N GLY A 315 19.87 17.37 -12.30
CA GLY A 315 19.56 16.90 -10.95
C GLY A 315 18.38 17.63 -10.30
N SER A 316 17.75 18.58 -10.99
CA SER A 316 16.50 19.19 -10.51
C SER A 316 15.35 18.19 -10.62
N MET A 317 14.44 18.25 -9.66
CA MET A 317 13.22 17.43 -9.64
C MET A 317 12.00 18.30 -9.84
N SER A 318 11.03 17.84 -10.62
CA SER A 318 9.73 18.48 -10.76
C SER A 318 8.59 17.46 -10.75
N ALA A 319 7.39 17.92 -10.39
CA ALA A 319 6.19 17.13 -10.59
C ALA A 319 5.76 17.22 -12.06
N VAL A 320 5.43 16.07 -12.67
CA VAL A 320 4.86 15.99 -14.01
C VAL A 320 3.56 15.22 -13.99
N TYR A 321 2.60 15.68 -14.77
CA TYR A 321 1.29 15.05 -14.88
C TYR A 321 1.28 14.02 -16.01
N LYS A 322 0.73 12.84 -15.72
CA LYS A 322 0.40 11.80 -16.70
C LYS A 322 -0.94 11.20 -16.29
N ALA A 323 -1.95 11.34 -17.14
CA ALA A 323 -3.26 10.76 -16.87
C ALA A 323 -3.21 9.22 -16.92
N ASP A 324 -4.01 8.59 -16.07
CA ASP A 324 -4.27 7.15 -16.13
C ASP A 324 -5.79 6.95 -16.24
N PHE A 325 -6.24 5.72 -16.47
CA PHE A 325 -7.67 5.46 -16.60
C PHE A 325 -8.41 5.63 -15.25
N PRO A 326 -9.59 6.28 -15.22
CA PRO A 326 -10.23 7.03 -16.31
C PRO A 326 -9.54 8.39 -16.55
N VAL A 327 -9.16 8.71 -17.78
CA VAL A 327 -8.51 9.98 -18.13
C VAL A 327 -9.35 11.17 -17.65
N MET A 328 -10.69 11.10 -17.78
CA MET A 328 -11.63 12.17 -17.41
C MET A 328 -12.00 12.22 -15.92
N HIS A 329 -11.22 11.63 -15.00
CA HIS A 329 -11.62 11.51 -13.58
C HIS A 329 -11.98 12.83 -12.87
N GLU A 330 -11.45 13.97 -13.32
CA GLU A 330 -11.72 15.29 -12.72
C GLU A 330 -13.04 15.90 -13.21
N TRP A 331 -13.70 15.27 -14.20
CA TRP A 331 -14.94 15.79 -14.78
C TRP A 331 -16.03 16.11 -13.75
N PRO A 332 -16.30 15.23 -12.75
CA PRO A 332 -17.31 15.54 -11.73
C PRO A 332 -16.96 16.79 -10.92
N GLU A 333 -15.69 16.93 -10.52
CA GLU A 333 -15.20 18.08 -9.74
C GLU A 333 -15.25 19.38 -10.58
N MET A 334 -14.88 19.31 -11.86
CA MET A 334 -14.92 20.46 -12.77
C MET A 334 -16.34 20.99 -13.02
N CYS A 335 -17.32 20.09 -13.20
CA CYS A 335 -18.72 20.48 -13.31
C CYS A 335 -19.19 21.19 -12.04
N GLU A 336 -18.89 20.62 -10.85
CA GLU A 336 -19.24 21.25 -9.57
C GLU A 336 -18.60 22.63 -9.36
N GLU A 337 -17.35 22.83 -9.78
CA GLU A 337 -16.66 24.12 -9.68
C GLU A 337 -17.26 25.15 -10.63
N SER A 338 -17.57 24.75 -11.86
CA SER A 338 -18.20 25.63 -12.86
C SER A 338 -19.55 26.14 -12.36
N ASP A 339 -20.39 25.28 -11.80
CA ASP A 339 -21.69 25.72 -11.26
C ASP A 339 -21.57 26.68 -10.07
N LYS A 340 -20.55 26.51 -9.22
CA LYS A 340 -20.26 27.45 -8.13
C LYS A 340 -19.88 28.83 -8.65
N GLU A 341 -19.17 28.92 -9.78
CA GLU A 341 -18.82 30.19 -10.43
C GLU A 341 -20.04 30.82 -11.14
N PHE A 342 -20.90 30.02 -11.78
CA PHE A 342 -22.06 30.51 -12.53
C PHE A 342 -23.30 30.82 -11.68
N HIS A 343 -23.40 30.32 -10.44
CA HIS A 343 -24.49 30.67 -9.51
C HIS A 343 -24.54 32.16 -9.09
N GLY A 344 -23.58 32.99 -9.51
CA GLY A 344 -23.62 34.45 -9.40
C GLY A 344 -24.21 35.19 -10.61
N VAL A 345 -24.48 34.51 -11.73
CA VAL A 345 -24.93 35.13 -12.99
C VAL A 345 -26.27 34.53 -13.40
N VAL A 346 -27.29 35.39 -13.45
CA VAL A 346 -28.68 35.05 -13.72
C VAL A 346 -28.85 34.28 -15.04
N GLY A 347 -29.46 33.09 -14.98
CA GLY A 347 -30.49 32.71 -15.95
C GLY A 347 -30.15 31.69 -17.05
N THR A 348 -29.12 30.87 -16.94
CA THR A 348 -28.95 29.70 -17.83
C THR A 348 -28.69 28.44 -17.02
N THR A 349 -29.77 27.74 -16.66
CA THR A 349 -29.72 26.31 -16.34
C THR A 349 -29.33 25.55 -17.59
N LEU A 350 -28.02 25.47 -17.89
CA LEU A 350 -27.51 24.30 -18.59
C LEU A 350 -27.59 23.18 -17.54
N GLN A 351 -28.54 22.29 -17.73
CA GLN A 351 -28.63 21.05 -16.98
C GLN A 351 -27.49 20.16 -17.50
N GLU A 352 -26.26 20.45 -17.08
CA GLU A 352 -25.16 19.52 -17.24
C GLU A 352 -25.47 18.36 -16.29
N ASP A 353 -25.79 17.20 -16.87
CA ASP A 353 -26.02 15.99 -16.09
C ASP A 353 -24.71 15.66 -15.35
N TYR A 354 -24.66 15.98 -14.04
CA TYR A 354 -23.52 15.64 -13.19
C TYR A 354 -23.29 14.13 -13.26
N MET A 355 -22.18 13.73 -13.85
CA MET A 355 -21.74 12.34 -13.82
C MET A 355 -20.98 12.09 -12.51
N THR A 356 -21.34 11.01 -11.82
CA THR A 356 -20.50 10.41 -10.79
C THR A 356 -19.20 9.86 -11.40
N LEU A 357 -18.19 9.61 -10.58
CA LEU A 357 -16.93 9.02 -11.07
C LEU A 357 -17.14 7.64 -11.72
N GLU A 358 -18.09 6.85 -11.21
CA GLU A 358 -18.48 5.57 -11.81
C GLU A 358 -19.10 5.76 -13.21
N GLU A 359 -19.98 6.76 -13.37
CA GLU A 359 -20.57 7.09 -14.67
C GLU A 359 -19.54 7.62 -15.66
N VAL A 360 -18.56 8.41 -15.21
CA VAL A 360 -17.41 8.85 -16.03
C VAL A 360 -16.58 7.66 -16.49
N GLU A 361 -16.29 6.72 -15.58
CA GLU A 361 -15.54 5.51 -15.91
C GLU A 361 -16.27 4.66 -16.97
N ASP A 362 -17.57 4.46 -16.80
CA ASP A 362 -18.41 3.71 -17.75
C ASP A 362 -18.54 4.41 -19.10
N PHE A 363 -18.68 5.74 -19.10
CA PHE A 363 -18.71 6.53 -20.31
C PHE A 363 -17.39 6.42 -21.06
N GLU A 364 -16.26 6.59 -20.37
CA GLU A 364 -14.93 6.50 -20.95
C GLU A 364 -14.64 5.09 -21.48
N ARG A 365 -15.07 4.04 -20.76
CA ARG A 365 -14.96 2.64 -21.23
C ARG A 365 -15.65 2.44 -22.57
N LYS A 366 -16.88 2.95 -22.72
CA LYS A 366 -17.66 2.87 -23.97
C LYS A 366 -16.98 3.63 -25.12
N LEU A 367 -16.35 4.77 -24.84
CA LEU A 367 -15.58 5.52 -25.85
C LEU A 367 -14.38 4.70 -26.33
N TRP A 368 -13.61 4.13 -25.41
CA TRP A 368 -12.47 3.26 -25.75
C TRP A 368 -12.90 2.02 -26.56
N GLU A 369 -14.03 1.40 -26.23
CA GLU A 369 -14.60 0.28 -26.99
C GLU A 369 -14.98 0.68 -28.43
N ARG A 370 -15.46 1.91 -28.63
CA ARG A 370 -15.75 2.49 -29.95
C ARG A 370 -14.50 2.98 -30.69
N ARG A 371 -13.33 2.88 -30.07
CA ARG A 371 -12.04 3.40 -30.55
C ARG A 371 -12.04 4.92 -30.70
N GLU A 372 -12.85 5.60 -29.90
CA GLU A 372 -12.83 7.06 -29.77
C GLU A 372 -11.70 7.43 -28.81
N ASN A 373 -10.82 8.33 -29.24
CA ASN A 373 -9.70 8.74 -28.44
C ASN A 373 -10.14 9.80 -27.44
N VAL A 374 -10.24 9.39 -26.18
CA VAL A 374 -10.69 10.25 -25.07
C VAL A 374 -9.74 11.44 -24.88
N TYR A 375 -8.45 11.28 -25.18
CA TYR A 375 -7.51 12.39 -25.10
C TYR A 375 -7.90 13.54 -26.04
N ASP A 376 -8.45 13.24 -27.22
CA ASP A 376 -8.87 14.28 -28.18
C ASP A 376 -10.05 15.09 -27.65
N LEU A 377 -10.92 14.50 -26.83
CA LEU A 377 -12.02 15.20 -26.16
C LEU A 377 -11.53 16.17 -25.06
N ILE A 378 -10.31 15.96 -24.55
CA ILE A 378 -9.69 16.74 -23.47
C ILE A 378 -8.59 17.68 -24.03
N THR A 379 -8.33 17.69 -25.35
CA THR A 379 -7.20 18.44 -25.95
C THR A 379 -7.25 19.96 -25.79
N ASP A 380 -8.36 20.55 -25.34
CA ASP A 380 -8.38 21.97 -24.93
C ASP A 380 -7.57 22.24 -23.63
N PHE A 381 -7.15 21.18 -22.92
CA PHE A 381 -6.27 21.24 -21.77
C PHE A 381 -4.82 20.88 -22.19
N SER A 382 -3.96 21.89 -22.30
CA SER A 382 -2.58 21.75 -22.79
C SER A 382 -1.73 20.77 -21.99
N GLY A 383 -1.03 19.84 -22.66
CA GLY A 383 0.14 19.12 -22.09
C GLY A 383 0.09 17.59 -22.09
N PHE A 384 -0.93 16.95 -22.64
CA PHE A 384 -1.02 15.47 -22.66
C PHE A 384 0.05 14.83 -23.56
N GLN A 385 0.86 13.93 -22.97
CA GLN A 385 1.70 13.00 -23.71
C GLN A 385 1.13 11.58 -23.54
N ASP A 386 0.80 10.92 -24.65
CA ASP A 386 0.37 9.51 -24.67
C ASP A 386 1.58 8.58 -24.52
N GLU A 387 2.11 8.54 -23.29
CA GLU A 387 3.26 7.71 -22.93
C GLU A 387 2.94 6.21 -22.99
N ASP A 388 1.67 5.84 -22.87
CA ASP A 388 1.22 4.44 -22.92
C ASP A 388 1.35 3.87 -24.34
N ASN A 389 1.01 4.64 -25.37
CA ASN A 389 1.27 4.25 -26.77
C ASN A 389 2.78 4.11 -27.06
N ALA A 390 3.59 5.06 -26.57
CA ALA A 390 5.04 5.00 -26.73
C ALA A 390 5.64 3.77 -26.01
N TYR A 391 5.12 3.42 -24.84
CA TYR A 391 5.50 2.22 -24.11
C TYR A 391 5.09 0.94 -24.85
N MET A 392 3.87 0.87 -25.38
CA MET A 392 3.41 -0.27 -26.19
C MET A 392 4.28 -0.54 -27.42
N HIS A 393 4.70 0.51 -28.13
CA HIS A 393 5.60 0.36 -29.27
C HIS A 393 6.97 -0.22 -28.86
N ARG A 394 7.49 0.16 -27.68
CA ARG A 394 8.73 -0.41 -27.12
C ARG A 394 8.56 -1.89 -26.73
N LEU A 395 7.42 -2.27 -26.15
CA LEU A 395 7.13 -3.67 -25.83
C LEU A 395 7.03 -4.55 -27.09
N GLN A 396 6.40 -4.04 -28.16
CA GLN A 396 6.28 -4.77 -29.41
C GLN A 396 7.64 -5.00 -30.08
N THR A 397 8.51 -4.00 -30.07
CA THR A 397 9.87 -4.11 -30.62
C THR A 397 10.80 -5.00 -29.81
N ARG A 398 10.57 -5.18 -28.50
CA ARG A 398 11.30 -6.16 -27.67
C ARG A 398 10.90 -7.62 -27.96
N ARG A 399 9.69 -7.85 -28.48
CA ARG A 399 9.14 -9.20 -28.74
C ARG A 399 9.35 -9.70 -30.18
N SER A 400 9.71 -8.80 -31.10
CA SER A 400 10.10 -9.09 -32.48
C SER A 400 11.60 -9.32 -32.61
#